data_AF-A0ABD5NQJ3-F1
#
_entry.id   AF-A0ABD5NQJ3-F1
#
_cell.length_a   1.000
_cell.length_b   1.000
_cell.length_c   1.000
_cell.angle_alpha   90.00
_cell.angle_beta   90.00
_cell.angle_gamma   90.00
#
_symmetry.space_group_name_H-M   'P 1'
#
loop_
_entity.id
_entity.type
_entity.pdbx_description
1 polymer ?
#
loop_
_entity_poly.entity_id
_entity_poly.type
_entity_poly.pdbx_seq_one_letter_code
_entity_poly.pdbx_strand_id
1 'polypeptide(L)' 'MAQLSTECKRHLEDALDADDAQEKDFHIRQVIQASGMGDVADEYRRVTNH' A
#
# COMPACT_ATOMS: atom_id res chain seq x y z
N MET A 1 -6.72 17.51 -8.60
CA MET A 1 -5.88 16.68 -7.72
C MET A 1 -6.80 15.68 -7.04
N ALA A 2 -6.69 14.39 -7.34
CA ALA A 2 -7.49 13.38 -6.64
C ALA A 2 -7.06 13.40 -5.17
N GLN A 3 -7.95 13.81 -4.27
CA GLN A 3 -7.68 13.71 -2.85
C GLN A 3 -7.68 12.24 -2.47
N LEU A 4 -6.57 11.77 -1.91
CA LEU A 4 -6.53 10.50 -1.21
C LEU A 4 -7.57 10.52 -0.09
N SER A 5 -8.35 9.44 0.01
CA SER A 5 -9.26 9.21 1.12
C SER A 5 -8.52 9.36 2.44
N THR A 6 -9.21 9.86 3.48
CA THR A 6 -8.64 10.06 4.82
C THR A 6 -7.97 8.78 5.36
N GLU A 7 -8.53 7.63 5.01
CA GLU A 7 -7.99 6.30 5.37
C GLU A 7 -6.65 5.99 4.69
N CYS A 8 -6.51 6.28 3.38
CA CYS A 8 -5.24 6.11 2.67
C CYS A 8 -4.15 7.02 3.25
N LYS A 9 -4.49 8.25 3.62
CA LYS A 9 -3.53 9.16 4.26
C LYS A 9 -3.04 8.62 5.60
N ARG A 10 -3.97 8.17 6.44
CA ARG A 10 -3.65 7.59 7.74
C ARG A 10 -2.72 6.39 7.62
N HIS A 11 -3.00 5.46 6.71
CA HIS A 11 -2.09 4.32 6.49
C HIS A 11 -0.72 4.74 5.95
N LEU A 12 -0.61 5.79 5.13
CA LEU A 12 0.69 6.31 4.71
C LEU A 12 1.46 6.94 5.87
N GLU A 13 0.77 7.66 6.76
CA GLU A 13 1.36 8.25 7.97
C GLU A 13 1.86 7.15 8.92
N ASP A 14 1.02 6.13 9.18
CA ASP A 14 1.39 4.97 10.01
C ASP A 14 2.57 4.18 9.39
N ALA A 15 2.61 4.01 8.06
CA ALA A 15 3.74 3.35 7.37
C ALA A 15 5.06 4.14 7.45
N LEU A 16 4.98 5.47 7.52
CA LEU A 16 6.17 6.32 7.65
C LEU A 16 6.74 6.26 9.07
N ASP A 17 5.86 6.20 10.07
CA ASP A 17 6.22 6.11 11.49
C ASP A 17 6.69 4.69 11.89
N ALA A 18 6.20 3.65 11.23
CA ALA A 18 6.59 2.26 11.51
C ALA A 18 8.08 2.00 11.23
N ASP A 19 8.81 1.56 12.26
CA ASP A 19 10.19 1.06 12.17
C ASP A 19 10.25 -0.37 11.62
N ASP A 20 9.22 -1.18 11.85
CA ASP A 20 9.14 -2.56 11.41
C ASP A 20 8.74 -2.68 9.94
N ALA A 21 9.62 -3.31 9.14
CA ALA A 21 9.39 -3.49 7.71
C ALA A 21 8.08 -4.26 7.39
N GLN A 22 7.65 -5.18 8.26
CA GLN A 22 6.40 -5.92 8.08
C GLN A 22 5.16 -5.03 8.29
N GLU A 23 5.23 -4.09 9.23
CA GLU A 23 4.15 -3.15 9.53
C GLU A 23 4.03 -2.09 8.42
N LYS A 24 5.17 -1.58 7.93
CA LYS A 24 5.21 -0.73 6.72
C LYS A 24 4.52 -1.42 5.54
N ASP A 25 4.87 -2.68 5.28
CA ASP A 25 4.34 -3.44 4.16
C ASP A 25 2.82 -3.71 4.29
N PHE A 26 2.32 -3.92 5.52
CA PHE A 26 0.89 -4.01 5.78
C PHE A 26 0.16 -2.72 5.40
N HIS A 27 0.64 -1.57 5.89
CA HIS A 27 0.01 -0.27 5.62
C HIS A 27 0.07 0.12 4.14
N ILE A 28 1.19 -0.15 3.45
CA ILE A 28 1.32 0.06 2.01
C ILE A 28 0.31 -0.81 1.25
N ARG A 29 0.13 -2.08 1.63
CA ARG A 29 -0.87 -2.96 1.02
C ARG A 29 -2.29 -2.44 1.19
N GLN A 30 -2.64 -1.87 2.34
CA GLN A 30 -3.95 -1.24 2.56
C GLN A 30 -4.18 -0.07 1.61
N VAL A 31 -3.18 0.80 1.45
CA VAL A 31 -3.25 1.96 0.55
C VAL A 31 -3.44 1.54 -0.91
N ILE A 32 -2.71 0.51 -1.36
CA ILE A 32 -2.80 -0.02 -2.72
C ILE A 32 -4.17 -0.64 -2.99
N GLN A 33 -4.70 -1.42 -2.06
CA GLN A 33 -6.04 -2.02 -2.17
C GLN A 33 -7.13 -0.94 -2.20
N ALA A 34 -7.07 0.03 -1.28
CA ALA A 34 -8.03 1.12 -1.18
C ALA A 34 -7.97 2.08 -2.39
N SER A 35 -6.81 2.20 -3.05
CA SER A 35 -6.65 3.01 -4.26
C SER A 35 -7.15 2.32 -5.54
N GLY A 36 -7.69 1.09 -5.43
CA GLY A 36 -8.13 0.31 -6.58
C GLY A 36 -6.99 -0.27 -7.42
N MET A 37 -5.74 -0.20 -6.93
CA MET A 37 -4.58 -0.85 -7.54
C MET A 37 -4.44 -2.33 -7.12
N GLY A 38 -5.46 -2.89 -6.46
CA GLY A 38 -5.47 -4.28 -6.00
C GLY A 38 -5.18 -5.31 -7.09
N ASP A 39 -5.53 -5.01 -8.34
CA ASP A 39 -5.24 -5.87 -9.51
C ASP A 39 -3.77 -5.79 -9.94
N VAL A 40 -3.15 -4.62 -9.83
CA VAL A 40 -1.76 -4.37 -10.24
C VAL A 40 -0.77 -5.01 -9.27
N ALA A 41 -1.09 -5.06 -7.98
CA ALA A 41 -0.21 -5.63 -6.95
C ALA A 41 -0.03 -7.15 -7.06
N ASP A 42 -1.06 -7.89 -7.52
CA ASP A 42 -0.96 -9.33 -7.78
C ASP A 42 -0.12 -9.62 -9.03
N GLU A 43 -0.19 -8.75 -10.04
CA GLU A 43 0.61 -8.85 -11.27
C GLU A 43 2.11 -8.66 -10.99
N TYR A 44 2.50 -7.66 -10.17
CA TYR A 44 3.91 -7.43 -9.82
C TYR A 44 4.57 -8.59 -9.06
N ARG A 45 3.81 -9.34 -8.26
CA ARG A 45 4.30 -10.55 -7.57
C ARG A 45 4.53 -11.72 -8.56
N ARG A 46 3.83 -11.75 -9.69
CA ARG A 46 4.02 -12.78 -10.74
C ARG A 46 5.24 -12.49 -11.62
N VAL A 47 5.50 -11.24 -11.99
CA VAL A 47 6.60 -10.91 -12.91
C VAL A 47 8.01 -10.96 -12.29
N THR A 48 8.15 -10.94 -10.96
CA THR A 48 9.47 -11.09 -10.30
C THR A 48 9.92 -12.55 -10.12
N ASN A 49 9.08 -13.53 -10.49
CA ASN A 49 9.39 -14.97 -10.41
C ASN A 49 9.61 -15.62 -11.79
N HIS A 50 9.99 -14.86 -12.82
CA HIS A 50 10.40 -15.40 -14.12
C HIS A 50 11.83 -14.99 -14.49
#